data_AF-A0A3D4BMR3-F1
#
_entry.id   AF-A0A3D4BMR3-F1
#
_cell.length_a   1.000
_cell.length_b   1.000
_cell.length_c   1.000
_cell.angle_alpha   90.00
_cell.angle_beta   90.00
_cell.angle_gamma   90.00
#
_symmetry.space_group_name_H-M   'P 1'
#
loop_
_entity.id
_entity.type
_entity.pdbx_description
1 polymer ?
#
loop_
_entity_poly.entity_id
_entity_poly.type
_entity_poly.pdbx_seq_one_letter_code
_entity_poly.pdbx_strand_id
1 'polypeptide(L)'
;MNAQRADLDAYFNRLSSTGKAMGSVCVYQKGEPLYQKAFGYGSIKPAIQADSLTRYRIGSVSKIFTSVVILQMAEEKKLRLSDKLSRFFPDWSLARELTIEQVMRHQSGIHNFANDRSGTYQEPDQQ
;
A
#
# COMPACT_ATOMS: atom_id res chain seq x y z
N MET A 1 11.95 27.02 12.48
CA MET A 1 11.28 25.71 12.51
C MET A 1 9.80 25.77 12.90
N ASN A 2 9.33 26.76 13.69
CA ASN A 2 7.92 26.81 14.15
C ASN A 2 6.88 27.26 13.10
N ALA A 3 7.23 28.15 12.16
CA ALA A 3 6.28 28.68 11.17
C ALA A 3 5.77 27.58 10.21
N GLN A 4 6.68 26.77 9.65
CA GLN A 4 6.33 25.68 8.73
C GLN A 4 5.39 24.63 9.37
N ARG A 5 5.58 24.34 10.66
CA ARG A 5 4.70 23.43 11.40
C ARG A 5 3.29 24.01 11.57
N ALA A 6 3.21 25.28 11.96
CA ALA A 6 1.93 25.98 12.10
C ALA A 6 1.17 26.07 10.77
N ASP A 7 1.87 26.29 9.67
CA ASP A 7 1.27 26.33 8.32
C ASP A 7 0.70 24.96 7.93
N LEU A 8 1.46 23.87 8.16
CA LEU A 8 0.98 22.51 7.94
C LEU A 8 -0.22 22.17 8.85
N ASP A 9 -0.16 22.58 10.11
CA ASP A 9 -1.25 22.37 11.06
C ASP A 9 -2.54 23.04 10.58
N ALA A 10 -2.45 24.31 10.16
CA ALA A 10 -3.56 25.08 9.61
C ALA A 10 -4.11 24.45 8.32
N TYR A 11 -3.24 24.00 7.42
CA TYR A 11 -3.62 23.33 6.18
C TYR A 11 -4.44 22.07 6.42
N PHE A 12 -3.94 21.13 7.25
CA PHE A 12 -4.66 19.89 7.53
C PHE A 12 -5.93 20.11 8.37
N ASN A 13 -5.94 21.09 9.27
CA ASN A 13 -7.16 21.48 9.99
C ASN A 13 -8.23 22.01 9.01
N ARG A 14 -7.84 22.79 8.00
CA ARG A 14 -8.75 23.27 6.95
C ARG A 14 -9.27 22.12 6.09
N LEU A 15 -8.44 21.15 5.74
CA LEU A 15 -8.89 19.97 4.99
C LEU A 15 -9.91 19.14 5.79
N SER A 16 -9.68 18.96 7.09
CA SER A 16 -10.60 18.24 7.99
C SER A 16 -11.94 18.96 8.16
N SER A 17 -11.89 20.25 8.52
CA SER A 17 -13.09 21.06 8.80
C SER A 17 -13.98 21.28 7.57
N THR A 18 -13.41 21.20 6.36
CA THR A 18 -14.17 21.27 5.11
C THR A 18 -14.59 19.90 4.56
N GLY A 19 -14.35 18.81 5.30
CA GLY A 19 -14.70 17.45 4.89
C GLY A 19 -13.92 16.94 3.67
N LYS A 20 -12.82 17.59 3.29
CA LYS A 20 -12.04 17.26 2.09
C LYS A 20 -11.05 16.12 2.31
N ALA A 21 -10.55 15.96 3.53
CA ALA A 21 -9.68 14.84 3.90
C ALA A 21 -9.67 14.59 5.41
N MET A 22 -9.31 13.37 5.80
CA MET A 22 -8.99 12.96 7.16
C MET A 22 -7.87 11.92 7.10
N GLY A 23 -7.11 11.76 8.18
CA GLY A 23 -6.04 10.76 8.27
C GLY A 23 -4.86 11.21 9.13
N SER A 24 -3.71 10.61 8.89
CA SER A 24 -2.46 10.92 9.59
C SER A 24 -1.32 11.19 8.61
N VAL A 25 -0.43 12.12 8.97
CA VAL A 25 0.77 12.49 8.20
C VAL A 25 1.97 12.47 9.13
N CYS A 26 3.06 11.88 8.64
CA CYS A 26 4.35 11.86 9.32
C CYS A 26 5.48 12.19 8.32
N VAL A 27 6.41 13.05 8.74
CA VAL A 27 7.60 13.44 7.98
C VAL A 27 8.83 13.18 8.84
N TYR A 28 9.74 12.38 8.31
CA TYR A 28 11.04 12.12 8.93
C TYR A 28 12.16 12.79 8.13
N GLN A 29 13.17 13.28 8.83
CA GLN A 29 14.40 13.77 8.23
C GLN A 29 15.59 13.29 9.07
N LYS A 30 16.56 12.62 8.42
CA LYS A 30 17.76 12.08 9.09
C LYS A 30 17.42 11.15 10.27
N GLY A 31 16.36 10.34 10.14
CA GLY A 31 15.91 9.41 11.18
C GLY A 31 15.02 10.04 12.26
N GLU A 32 14.93 11.37 12.34
CA GLU A 32 14.15 12.07 13.35
C GLU A 32 12.79 12.53 12.82
N PRO A 33 11.72 12.46 13.62
CA PRO A 33 10.40 12.94 13.21
C PRO A 33 10.39 14.48 13.19
N LEU A 34 10.27 15.05 11.99
CA LEU A 34 10.17 16.50 11.78
C LEU A 34 8.74 17.01 11.99
N TYR A 35 7.74 16.19 11.67
CA TYR A 35 6.32 16.55 11.79
C TYR A 35 5.43 15.31 11.89
N GLN A 36 4.46 15.32 12.81
CA GLN A 36 3.47 14.27 13.00
C GLN A 36 2.12 14.91 13.33
N LYS A 37 1.07 14.52 12.60
CA LYS A 37 -0.30 14.98 12.85
C LYS A 37 -1.31 13.94 12.44
N ALA A 38 -2.29 13.69 13.30
CA ALA A 38 -3.56 13.07 12.96
C ALA A 38 -4.65 14.16 12.87
N PHE A 39 -5.58 14.04 11.93
CA PHE A 39 -6.65 15.01 11.71
C PHE A 39 -7.93 14.32 11.22
N GLY A 40 -9.07 14.81 11.72
CA GLY A 40 -10.37 14.22 11.40
C GLY A 40 -10.60 12.92 12.17
N TYR A 41 -11.23 11.93 11.52
CA TYR A 41 -11.70 10.72 12.19
C TYR A 41 -10.93 9.48 11.72
N GLY A 42 -10.60 8.60 12.67
CA GLY A 42 -10.11 7.24 12.39
C GLY A 42 -11.26 6.26 12.13
N SER A 43 -12.46 6.58 12.61
CA SER A 43 -13.71 5.91 12.25
C SER A 43 -14.86 6.92 12.21
N ILE A 44 -15.72 6.82 11.20
CA ILE A 44 -16.92 7.67 11.09
C ILE A 44 -18.09 7.07 11.88
N LYS A 45 -18.15 5.73 11.95
CA LYS A 45 -19.21 4.98 12.63
C LYS A 45 -18.59 3.78 13.37
N PRO A 46 -18.40 3.85 14.69
CA PRO A 46 -18.63 5.00 15.58
C PRO A 46 -17.66 6.15 15.29
N ALA A 47 -18.04 7.38 15.64
CA ALA A 47 -17.21 8.57 15.42
C ALA A 47 -16.02 8.59 16.40
N ILE A 48 -14.83 8.23 15.92
CA ILE A 48 -13.57 8.18 16.69
C ILE A 48 -12.58 9.12 16.04
N GLN A 49 -12.02 10.07 16.79
CA GLN A 49 -10.96 10.97 16.30
C GLN A 49 -9.73 10.17 15.90
N ALA A 50 -9.08 10.58 14.81
CA ALA A 50 -7.80 10.00 14.43
C ALA A 50 -6.72 10.40 15.44
N ASP A 51 -5.85 9.46 15.77
CA ASP A 51 -4.72 9.63 16.67
C ASP A 51 -3.47 8.92 16.12
N SER A 52 -2.40 8.84 16.92
CA SER A 52 -1.15 8.16 16.54
C SER A 52 -1.26 6.64 16.45
N LEU A 53 -2.34 6.03 16.97
CA LEU A 53 -2.56 4.58 16.99
C LEU A 53 -3.58 4.14 15.92
N THR A 54 -4.19 5.10 15.22
CA THR A 54 -5.15 4.85 14.16
C THR A 54 -4.51 4.02 13.05
N ARG A 55 -5.12 2.88 12.72
CA ARG A 55 -4.66 1.96 11.68
C ARG A 55 -5.33 2.26 10.36
N TYR A 56 -4.55 2.25 9.28
CA TYR A 56 -5.03 2.51 7.92
C TYR A 56 -4.78 1.31 7.02
N ARG A 57 -5.69 1.06 6.07
CA ARG A 57 -5.43 0.15 4.95
C ARG A 57 -4.47 0.86 3.99
N ILE A 58 -3.22 0.38 3.92
CA ILE A 58 -2.15 1.03 3.15
C ILE A 58 -2.17 0.70 1.64
N GLY A 59 -3.10 -0.16 1.21
CA GLY A 59 -3.30 -0.48 -0.21
C GLY A 59 -2.03 -0.97 -0.91
N SER A 60 -1.72 -0.38 -2.07
CA SER A 60 -0.57 -0.79 -2.89
C SER A 60 0.80 -0.67 -2.21
N VAL A 61 0.92 0.05 -1.10
CA VAL A 61 2.15 0.05 -0.29
C VAL A 61 2.52 -1.37 0.17
N SER A 62 1.55 -2.26 0.36
CA SER A 62 1.77 -3.68 0.69
C SER A 62 2.69 -4.41 -0.31
N LYS A 63 2.71 -4.00 -1.59
CA LYS A 63 3.56 -4.63 -2.62
C LYS A 63 5.05 -4.48 -2.33
N ILE A 64 5.46 -3.40 -1.64
CA ILE A 64 6.85 -3.20 -1.24
C ILE A 64 7.25 -4.30 -0.25
N PHE A 65 6.41 -4.59 0.73
CA PHE A 65 6.66 -5.66 1.70
C PHE A 65 6.73 -7.03 1.04
N THR A 66 5.79 -7.36 0.15
CA THR A 66 5.85 -8.60 -0.65
C THR A 66 7.14 -8.69 -1.45
N SER A 67 7.57 -7.58 -2.06
CA SER A 67 8.81 -7.54 -2.84
C SER A 67 10.04 -7.78 -1.97
N VAL A 68 10.10 -7.21 -0.76
CA VAL A 68 11.18 -7.46 0.20
C VAL A 68 11.25 -8.94 0.56
N VAL A 69 10.11 -9.58 0.85
CA VAL A 69 10.08 -11.03 1.16
C VAL A 69 10.59 -11.86 -0.02
N ILE A 70 10.21 -11.53 -1.27
CA ILE A 70 10.73 -12.22 -2.46
C ILE A 70 12.24 -12.03 -2.60
N LEU A 71 12.75 -10.82 -2.40
CA LEU A 71 14.18 -10.52 -2.48
C LEU A 71 14.98 -11.26 -1.39
N GLN A 72 14.46 -11.33 -0.16
CA GLN A 72 15.06 -12.12 0.92
C GLN A 72 15.10 -13.61 0.56
N MET A 73 14.02 -14.16 0.00
CA MET A 73 14.02 -15.56 -0.48
C MET A 73 15.02 -15.79 -1.62
N ALA A 74 15.25 -14.79 -2.48
CA ALA A 74 16.26 -14.85 -3.53
C ALA A 74 17.69 -14.84 -2.96
N GLU A 75 17.95 -14.00 -1.95
CA GLU A 75 19.21 -13.95 -1.21
C GLU A 75 19.50 -15.27 -0.49
N GLU A 76 18.47 -15.87 0.14
CA GLU A 76 18.53 -17.19 0.76
C GLU A 76 18.58 -18.36 -0.25
N LYS A 77 18.65 -18.07 -1.56
CA LYS A 77 18.69 -19.05 -2.65
C LYS A 77 17.48 -20.00 -2.71
N LYS A 78 16.36 -19.65 -2.08
CA LYS A 78 15.11 -20.43 -2.14
C LYS A 78 14.44 -20.33 -3.51
N LEU A 79 14.61 -19.19 -4.18
CA LEU A 79 14.18 -18.92 -5.56
C LEU A 79 15.22 -18.07 -6.30
N ARG A 80 15.06 -17.89 -7.60
CA ARG A 80 15.74 -16.86 -8.39
C ARG A 80 14.71 -15.96 -9.04
N LEU A 81 15.00 -14.67 -9.18
CA LEU A 81 14.09 -13.74 -9.85
C LEU A 81 13.82 -14.09 -11.33
N SER A 82 14.77 -14.79 -11.95
CA SER A 82 14.66 -15.33 -13.31
C SER A 82 13.89 -16.66 -13.41
N ASP A 83 13.48 -17.25 -12.28
CA ASP A 83 12.68 -18.47 -12.32
C ASP A 83 11.33 -18.20 -12.99
N LYS A 84 10.91 -19.16 -13.83
CA LYS A 84 9.57 -19.16 -14.42
C LYS A 84 8.53 -19.43 -13.33
N LEU A 85 7.38 -18.76 -13.43
CA LEU A 85 6.27 -18.97 -12.49
C LEU A 85 5.74 -20.40 -12.55
N SER A 86 5.92 -21.11 -13.66
CA SER A 86 5.54 -22.52 -13.81
C SER A 86 6.23 -23.46 -12.81
N ARG A 87 7.33 -23.01 -12.17
CA ARG A 87 7.94 -23.72 -11.04
C ARG A 87 7.01 -23.79 -9.82
N PHE A 88 6.15 -22.79 -9.63
CA PHE A 88 5.27 -22.64 -8.47
C PHE A 88 3.79 -22.84 -8.82
N PHE A 89 3.41 -22.50 -10.06
CA PHE A 89 2.03 -22.54 -10.56
C PHE A 89 1.98 -23.30 -11.90
N PRO A 90 2.25 -24.62 -11.91
CA PRO A 90 2.41 -25.39 -13.14
C PRO A 90 1.14 -25.45 -14.01
N ASP A 91 -0.03 -25.35 -13.38
CA ASP A 91 -1.34 -25.47 -14.05
C ASP A 91 -1.82 -24.14 -14.67
N TRP A 92 -1.12 -23.03 -14.40
CA TRP A 92 -1.49 -21.74 -14.98
C TRP A 92 -0.79 -21.55 -16.32
N SER A 93 -1.58 -21.41 -17.39
CA SER A 93 -1.09 -21.37 -18.77
C SER A 93 0.00 -20.33 -19.03
N LEU A 94 -0.13 -19.13 -18.46
CA LEU A 94 0.85 -18.04 -18.61
C LEU A 94 2.13 -18.24 -17.79
N ALA A 95 2.15 -19.17 -16.84
CA ALA A 95 3.24 -19.31 -15.89
C ALA A 95 4.56 -19.74 -16.53
N ARG A 96 4.51 -20.39 -17.71
CA ARG A 96 5.70 -20.82 -18.47
C ARG A 96 6.41 -19.66 -19.16
N GLU A 97 5.67 -18.58 -19.44
CA GLU A 97 6.18 -17.42 -20.16
C GLU A 97 6.73 -16.37 -19.20
N LEU A 98 6.16 -16.28 -18.01
CA LEU A 98 6.45 -15.24 -17.02
C LEU A 98 7.54 -15.63 -16.03
N THR A 99 8.40 -14.68 -15.70
CA THR A 99 9.36 -14.75 -14.59
C THR A 99 8.82 -14.04 -13.35
N ILE A 100 9.38 -14.36 -12.18
CA ILE A 100 9.11 -13.62 -10.94
C ILE A 100 9.43 -12.12 -11.13
N GLU A 101 10.58 -11.80 -11.74
CA GLU A 101 11.01 -10.41 -11.96
C GLU A 101 10.00 -9.61 -12.80
N GLN A 102 9.47 -10.19 -13.88
CA GLN A 102 8.48 -9.52 -14.72
C GLN A 102 7.20 -9.18 -13.95
N VAL A 103 6.77 -10.04 -13.03
CA VAL A 103 5.61 -9.74 -12.17
C VAL A 103 5.93 -8.60 -11.20
N MET A 104 7.07 -8.67 -10.52
CA MET A 104 7.49 -7.63 -9.56
C MET A 104 7.65 -6.25 -10.21
N ARG A 105 8.07 -6.21 -11.47
CA ARG A 105 8.29 -4.97 -12.23
C ARG A 105 7.06 -4.46 -12.98
N HIS A 106 5.89 -5.07 -12.81
CA HIS A 106 4.67 -4.73 -13.56
C HIS A 106 4.83 -4.89 -15.09
N GLN A 107 5.62 -5.88 -15.53
CA GLN A 107 5.91 -6.17 -16.94
C GLN A 107 5.31 -7.51 -17.41
N SER A 108 4.45 -8.11 -16.61
CA SER A 108 3.87 -9.43 -16.90
C SER A 108 2.71 -9.41 -17.90
N GLY A 109 2.09 -8.25 -18.13
CA GLY A 109 0.88 -8.14 -18.96
C GLY A 109 -0.36 -8.83 -18.39
N ILE A 110 -0.32 -9.30 -17.13
CA ILE A 110 -1.46 -9.93 -16.46
C ILE A 110 -2.59 -8.91 -16.31
N HIS A 111 -3.82 -9.33 -16.62
CA HIS A 111 -5.00 -8.50 -16.48
C HIS A 111 -5.19 -7.99 -15.04
N ASN A 112 -5.43 -6.70 -14.88
CA ASN A 112 -5.69 -6.09 -13.59
C ASN A 112 -7.18 -6.19 -13.23
N PHE A 113 -7.52 -7.18 -12.41
CA PHE A 113 -8.90 -7.41 -11.95
C PHE A 113 -9.47 -6.24 -11.12
N ALA A 114 -8.63 -5.42 -10.47
CA ALA A 114 -9.13 -4.27 -9.69
C ALA A 114 -9.73 -3.17 -10.59
N ASN A 115 -9.40 -3.18 -11.88
CA ASN A 115 -9.99 -2.28 -12.88
C ASN A 115 -11.11 -2.95 -13.67
N ASP A 116 -11.45 -4.20 -13.37
CA ASP A 116 -12.50 -4.91 -14.06
C ASP A 116 -13.88 -4.41 -13.60
N ARG A 117 -14.53 -3.66 -14.49
CA ARG A 117 -15.88 -3.11 -14.28
C ARG A 117 -16.98 -4.08 -14.69
N SER A 118 -16.64 -5.27 -15.21
CA SER A 118 -17.61 -6.27 -15.64
C SER A 118 -18.34 -6.95 -14.48
N GLY A 119 -17.89 -6.75 -13.24
CA GLY A 119 -18.49 -7.35 -12.04
C GLY A 119 -18.20 -8.84 -11.88
N THR A 120 -17.30 -9.41 -12.69
CA THR A 120 -16.94 -10.84 -12.67
C THR A 120 -16.08 -11.22 -11.46
N TYR A 121 -15.40 -10.24 -10.85
CA TYR A 121 -14.64 -10.41 -9.61
C TYR A 121 -15.42 -9.82 -8.43
N GLN A 122 -15.89 -10.68 -7.53
CA GLN A 122 -16.36 -10.29 -6.20
C GLN A 122 -15.29 -10.68 -5.18
N GLU A 123 -14.89 -9.75 -4.30
CA GLU A 123 -13.97 -10.10 -3.21
C GLU A 123 -14.63 -11.14 -2.30
N PRO A 124 -13.92 -12.23 -1.93
CA PRO A 124 -14.49 -13.31 -1.11
C PRO A 124 -15.05 -12.87 0.24
N ASP A 125 -14.64 -11.71 0.77
CA ASP A 125 -14.91 -11.29 2.15
C ASP A 125 -15.90 -10.11 2.26
N GLN A 126 -16.86 -9.96 1.34
CA GLN A 126 -18.01 -9.06 1.51
C GLN A 126 -19.28 -9.80 1.97
N GLN A 127 -19.14 -10.65 3.00
CA GLN A 127 -20.23 -11.09 3.88
C GLN A 127 -20.09 -10.47 5.27
#